data_AF-A0A660YXV6-F1
#
_entry.id   AF-A0A660YXV6-F1
#
_cell.length_a   1.000
_cell.length_b   1.000
_cell.length_c   1.000
_cell.angle_alpha   90.00
_cell.angle_beta   90.00
_cell.angle_gamma   90.00
#
_symmetry.space_group_name_H-M   'P 1'
#
loop_
_entity.id
_entity.type
_entity.pdbx_description
1 polymer ?
#
loop_
_entity_poly.entity_id
_entity_poly.type
_entity_poly.pdbx_seq_one_letter_code
_entity_poly.pdbx_strand_id
1 'polypeptide(L)'
;MFNQNLNIGGYPELEKQILKFWEQNKIFEKSISSRSEEKLFSFYEGPPTANGKPGIHHVISRTLKDLVCRYKTLKGYRVERKAGWDTHG
;
A
#
# COMPACT_ATOMS: atom_id res chain seq x y z
N MET A 1 -28.62 -9.26 -3.18
CA MET A 1 -28.41 -9.99 -4.45
C MET A 1 -26.96 -9.77 -4.86
N PHE A 2 -26.18 -10.82 -5.13
CA PHE A 2 -24.77 -10.69 -5.53
C PHE A 2 -24.67 -10.34 -7.02
N ASN A 3 -23.77 -9.42 -7.39
CA ASN A 3 -23.45 -9.18 -8.80
C ASN A 3 -22.55 -10.29 -9.32
N GLN A 4 -23.08 -11.12 -10.21
CA GLN A 4 -22.25 -12.04 -11.00
C GLN A 4 -21.55 -11.21 -12.08
N ASN A 5 -20.34 -10.77 -11.78
CA ASN A 5 -19.53 -9.98 -12.70
C ASN A 5 -18.83 -10.88 -13.74
N LEU A 6 -19.62 -11.45 -14.66
CA LEU A 6 -19.14 -12.36 -15.72
C LEU A 6 -18.30 -11.65 -16.80
N ASN A 7 -18.27 -10.31 -16.80
CA ASN A 7 -17.60 -9.47 -17.82
C ASN A 7 -16.48 -8.60 -17.24
N ILE A 8 -16.00 -8.86 -16.02
CA ILE A 8 -14.75 -8.23 -15.56
C ILE A 8 -13.64 -8.79 -16.45
N GLY A 9 -12.93 -7.90 -17.16
CA GLY A 9 -11.70 -8.29 -17.86
C GLY A 9 -10.74 -9.00 -16.89
N GLY A 10 -9.80 -9.80 -17.40
CA GLY A 10 -8.88 -10.58 -16.54
C GLY A 10 -8.20 -9.73 -15.45
N TYR A 11 -7.53 -10.37 -14.47
CA TYR A 11 -6.99 -9.73 -13.26
C TYR A 11 -6.37 -8.33 -13.44
N PRO A 12 -5.57 -8.01 -14.48
CA PRO A 12 -5.03 -6.66 -14.67
C PRO A 12 -6.09 -5.55 -14.79
N GLU A 13 -7.24 -5.84 -15.41
CA GLU A 13 -8.33 -4.86 -15.54
C GLU A 13 -9.06 -4.67 -14.21
N LEU A 14 -9.30 -5.77 -13.49
CA LEU A 14 -9.87 -5.72 -12.14
C LEU A 14 -8.98 -4.91 -11.17
N GLU A 15 -7.67 -5.10 -11.22
CA GLU A 15 -6.72 -4.36 -10.39
C GLU A 15 -6.79 -2.85 -10.65
N LYS A 16 -6.90 -2.43 -11.92
CA LYS A 16 -7.10 -1.01 -12.28
C LYS A 16 -8.41 -0.44 -11.73
N GLN A 17 -9.49 -1.21 -11.80
CA GLN A 17 -10.79 -0.81 -11.25
C GLN A 17 -10.72 -0.65 -9.72
N ILE A 18 -10.08 -1.59 -9.03
CA ILE A 18 -9.87 -1.51 -7.57
C ILE A 18 -8.99 -0.32 -7.20
N LEU A 19 -7.91 -0.08 -7.96
CA LEU A 19 -7.01 1.05 -7.72
C LEU A 19 -7.75 2.39 -7.86
N LYS A 20 -8.56 2.54 -8.93
CA LYS A 20 -9.41 3.71 -9.15
C LYS A 20 -10.43 3.89 -8.02
N PHE A 21 -11.06 2.80 -7.58
CA PHE A 21 -11.97 2.83 -6.43
C PHE A 21 -11.26 3.29 -5.15
N TRP A 22 -10.04 2.80 -4.87
CA TRP A 22 -9.26 3.20 -3.71
C TRP A 22 -8.89 4.68 -3.73
N GLU A 23 -8.47 5.20 -4.88
CA GLU A 23 -8.11 6.61 -5.08
C GLU A 23 -9.33 7.52 -4.88
N GLN A 24 -10.43 7.26 -5.60
CA GLN A 24 -11.66 8.05 -5.52
C GLN A 24 -12.23 8.12 -4.11
N ASN A 25 -12.09 7.03 -3.34
CA ASN A 25 -12.62 6.93 -1.98
C ASN A 25 -11.59 7.25 -0.89
N LYS A 26 -10.36 7.67 -1.25
CA LYS A 26 -9.27 7.97 -0.30
C LYS A 26 -9.06 6.85 0.73
N ILE A 27 -9.05 5.60 0.24
CA ILE A 27 -9.05 4.41 1.10
C ILE A 27 -7.76 4.32 1.91
N PHE A 28 -6.63 4.71 1.33
CA PHE A 28 -5.34 4.70 2.03
C PHE A 28 -5.35 5.67 3.22
N GLU A 29 -5.76 6.91 3.01
CA GLU A 29 -5.83 7.95 4.03
C GLU A 29 -6.82 7.55 5.13
N LYS A 30 -8.00 7.04 4.74
CA LYS A 30 -8.99 6.50 5.69
C LYS A 30 -8.45 5.34 6.52
N SER A 31 -7.61 4.48 5.93
CA SER A 31 -7.01 3.36 6.66
C SER A 31 -6.07 3.82 7.80
N ILE A 32 -5.51 5.02 7.68
CA ILE A 32 -4.67 5.65 8.70
C ILE A 32 -5.53 6.44 9.68
N SER A 33 -6.39 7.35 9.17
CA SER A 33 -7.18 8.27 10.01
C SER A 33 -8.26 7.58 10.83
N SER A 34 -8.73 6.40 10.41
CA SER A 34 -9.66 5.56 11.19
C SER A 34 -9.01 4.79 12.35
N ARG A 35 -7.74 5.06 12.66
CA ARG A 35 -7.00 4.43 13.76
C ARG A 35 -6.52 5.49 14.75
N SER A 36 -6.60 5.13 16.04
CA SER A 36 -6.20 6.01 17.15
C SER A 36 -4.74 6.43 17.02
N GLU A 37 -4.47 7.70 17.30
CA GLU A 37 -3.12 8.26 17.35
C GLU A 37 -2.30 7.76 18.55
N GLU A 38 -2.95 7.17 19.55
CA GLU A 38 -2.30 6.62 20.74
C GLU A 38 -1.69 5.23 20.48
N LYS A 39 -2.12 4.53 19.43
CA LYS A 39 -1.69 3.15 19.13
C LYS A 39 -0.90 3.10 17.84
N LEU A 40 0.32 3.64 17.88
CA LEU A 40 1.21 3.74 16.73
C LEU A 40 1.96 2.45 16.45
N PHE A 41 2.20 2.19 15.17
CA PHE A 41 3.23 1.28 14.69
C PHE A 41 4.11 2.05 13.70
N SER A 42 5.30 2.44 14.15
CA SER A 42 6.27 3.17 13.34
C SER A 42 6.95 2.23 12.35
N PHE A 43 6.80 2.51 11.06
CA PHE A 43 7.41 1.78 9.97
C PHE A 43 8.45 2.65 9.27
N TYR A 44 9.64 2.11 9.05
CA TYR A 44 10.71 2.76 8.31
C TYR A 44 10.96 2.02 7.00
N GLU A 45 10.89 2.76 5.89
CA GLU A 45 11.24 2.24 4.58
C GLU A 45 12.71 2.57 4.31
N GLY A 46 13.53 1.55 4.01
CA GLY A 46 14.89 1.78 3.53
C GLY A 46 14.83 2.47 2.17
N PRO A 47 15.27 3.74 2.06
CA PRO A 47 15.02 4.54 0.86
C PRO A 47 15.81 3.97 -0.33
N PRO A 48 15.16 3.69 -1.48
CA PRO A 48 15.89 3.31 -2.68
C PRO A 48 16.65 4.51 -3.26
N THR A 49 17.72 4.23 -4.01
CA THR A 49 18.39 5.26 -4.79
C THR A 49 17.55 5.66 -6.00
N ALA A 50 17.50 6.96 -6.31
CA ALA A 50 16.66 7.50 -7.40
C ALA A 50 17.31 7.40 -8.81
N ASN A 51 18.34 6.58 -8.98
CA ASN A 51 19.20 6.55 -10.18
C ASN A 51 18.96 5.36 -11.12
N GLY A 52 17.98 4.50 -10.84
CA GLY A 52 17.73 3.28 -11.62
C GLY A 52 16.27 2.83 -11.61
N LYS A 53 15.92 1.96 -12.57
CA LYS A 53 14.60 1.33 -12.60
C LYS A 53 14.49 0.24 -11.53
N PRO A 54 13.32 0.07 -10.89
CA PRO A 54 13.13 -1.01 -9.93
C PRO A 54 13.26 -2.40 -10.58
N GLY A 55 14.20 -3.22 -10.09
CA GLY A 55 14.25 -4.67 -10.36
C GLY A 55 13.30 -5.50 -9.48
N ILE A 56 13.16 -6.80 -9.78
CA ILE A 56 12.25 -7.74 -9.09
C ILE A 56 12.43 -7.79 -7.57
N HIS A 57 13.66 -7.63 -7.08
CA HIS A 57 13.95 -7.60 -5.64
C HIS A 57 13.26 -6.42 -4.93
N HIS A 58 13.04 -5.29 -5.61
CA HIS A 58 12.26 -4.18 -5.08
C HIS A 58 10.78 -4.56 -4.94
N VAL A 59 10.23 -5.32 -5.88
CA VAL A 59 8.83 -5.79 -5.82
C VAL A 59 8.65 -6.68 -4.60
N ILE A 60 9.49 -7.71 -4.45
CA ILE A 60 9.41 -8.65 -3.32
C ILE A 60 9.53 -7.91 -1.98
N SER A 61 10.54 -7.04 -1.84
CA SER A 61 10.74 -6.25 -0.63
C SER A 61 9.53 -5.36 -0.31
N ARG A 62 8.97 -4.67 -1.32
CA ARG A 62 7.81 -3.79 -1.15
C ARG A 62 6.53 -4.56 -0.83
N THR A 63 6.33 -5.74 -1.42
CA THR A 63 5.20 -6.62 -1.10
C THR A 63 5.22 -7.04 0.37
N LEU A 64 6.38 -7.47 0.89
CA LEU A 64 6.50 -7.87 2.29
C LEU A 64 6.28 -6.69 3.25
N LYS A 65 6.90 -5.54 2.95
CA LYS A 65 6.73 -4.30 3.72
C LYS A 65 5.26 -3.86 3.78
N ASP A 66 4.57 -3.84 2.64
CA ASP A 66 3.14 -3.47 2.55
C ASP A 66 2.24 -4.47 3.30
N LEU A 67 2.50 -5.77 3.15
CA LEU A 67 1.75 -6.82 3.85
C LEU A 67 1.78 -6.63 5.38
N VAL A 68 2.98 -6.39 5.94
CA VAL A 68 3.13 -6.14 7.39
C VAL A 68 2.38 -4.88 7.81
N CYS A 69 2.47 -3.80 7.03
CA CYS A 69 1.78 -2.56 7.32
C CYS A 69 0.25 -2.72 7.32
N ARG A 70 -0.30 -3.45 6.33
CA ARG A 70 -1.73 -3.77 6.28
C ARG A 70 -2.16 -4.63 7.47
N TYR A 71 -1.39 -5.67 7.77
CA TYR A 71 -1.65 -6.53 8.93
C TYR A 71 -1.71 -5.73 10.23
N LYS A 72 -0.75 -4.84 10.48
CA LYS A 72 -0.76 -3.98 11.68
C LYS A 72 -1.96 -3.04 11.72
N THR A 73 -2.35 -2.45 10.59
CA THR A 73 -3.58 -1.65 10.49
C THR A 73 -4.85 -2.45 10.81
N LEU A 74 -4.92 -3.71 10.36
CA LEU A 74 -6.03 -4.62 10.69
C LEU A 74 -6.02 -5.04 12.17
N LYS A 75 -4.85 -5.10 12.82
CA LYS A 75 -4.72 -5.30 14.28
C LYS A 75 -4.97 -4.03 15.11
N GLY A 76 -5.45 -2.96 14.47
CA GLY A 76 -5.88 -1.72 15.13
C GLY A 76 -4.78 -0.70 15.38
N TYR A 77 -3.57 -0.90 14.84
CA TYR A 77 -2.51 0.10 14.93
C TYR A 77 -2.70 1.17 13.87
N ARG A 78 -2.39 2.43 14.21
CA ARG A 78 -2.17 3.48 13.22
C ARG A 78 -0.77 3.32 12.64
N VAL A 79 -0.71 3.17 11.32
CA VAL A 79 0.53 2.92 10.58
C VAL A 79 0.75 4.05 9.59
N GLU A 80 1.58 5.03 9.94
CA GLU A 80 2.03 6.03 8.98
C GLU A 80 3.09 5.42 8.07
N ARG A 81 2.95 5.61 6.76
CA ARG A 81 3.83 5.02 5.75
C ARG A 81 4.43 6.15 4.94
N LYS A 82 5.69 6.45 5.21
CA LYS A 82 6.46 7.49 4.52
C LYS A 82 7.57 6.80 3.75
N ALA A 83 7.70 7.15 2.47
CA ALA A 83 8.80 6.72 1.62
C ALA A 83 9.89 7.80 1.62
N GLY A 84 11.09 7.42 1.20
CA GLY A 84 12.20 8.34 0.99
C GLY A 84 12.99 7.98 -0.25
N TRP A 85 13.97 8.81 -0.57
CA TRP A 85 14.94 8.56 -1.63
C TRP A 85 16.34 8.76 -1.06
N ASP A 86 17.22 7.82 -1.35
CA ASP A 86 18.64 8.01 -1.09
C ASP A 86 19.25 8.68 -2.32
N THR A 87 19.74 9.90 -2.13
CA THR A 87 20.19 10.78 -3.23
C THR A 87 21.67 11.08 -3.18
N HIS A 88 22.37 10.61 -2.14
CA HIS A 88 23.80 10.80 -1.99
C HIS A 88 24.56 9.50 -2.30
N GLY A 89 25.89 9.59 -2.29
CA GLY A 89 26.83 8.48 -2.43
C GLY A 89 27.99 8.66 -1.49
#